data_AF-A0A811TCS7-F1
#
_entry.id   AF-A0A811TCS7-F1
#
_cell.length_a   1.000
_cell.length_b   1.000
_cell.length_c   1.000
_cell.angle_alpha   90.00
_cell.angle_beta   90.00
_cell.angle_gamma   90.00
#
_symmetry.space_group_name_H-M   'P 1'
#
loop_
_entity.id
_entity.type
_entity.pdbx_description
1 polymer ?
#
loop_
_entity_poly.entity_id
_entity_poly.type
_entity_poly.pdbx_seq_one_letter_code
_entity_poly.pdbx_strand_id
1 'polypeptide(L)'
;MNVGVISRPKKGFSANGDSYVIEKIDQKILISVIDGIGHGVHADNAATKCVNTIKKYIQSSEDCNLIILFNRCHEALKSTDGVVMALVLVDAPCGTIRYAGIGNIATRIIGMKNIYPIPRGGIVGYNMPAVKEYTYPYKRGDLILMYTDGIISRINSDLCIRLQNLEEQAIAEELFKQYARDDDDATLLVAREENT
;
A
#
# COMPACT_ATOMS: atom_id res chain seq x y z
N MET A 1 14.96 -5.73 0.29
CA MET A 1 13.57 -5.96 0.71
C MET A 1 12.95 -7.08 -0.09
N ASN A 2 12.34 -8.03 0.61
CA ASN A 2 11.47 -9.02 0.02
C ASN A 2 10.02 -8.56 0.18
N VAL A 3 9.18 -8.91 -0.79
CA VAL A 3 7.76 -8.51 -0.82
C VAL A 3 6.93 -9.70 -1.29
N GLY A 4 5.87 -9.98 -0.56
CA GLY A 4 4.80 -10.90 -0.93
C GLY A 4 3.51 -10.14 -1.18
N VAL A 5 2.80 -10.47 -2.24
CA VAL A 5 1.52 -9.83 -2.57
C VAL A 5 0.52 -10.87 -3.02
N ILE A 6 -0.72 -10.69 -2.58
CA ILE A 6 -1.88 -11.39 -3.13
C ILE A 6 -2.98 -10.36 -3.37
N SER A 7 -3.59 -10.45 -4.54
CA SER A 7 -4.59 -9.52 -5.01
C SER A 7 -5.62 -10.30 -5.81
N ARG A 8 -6.91 -10.09 -5.51
CA ARG A 8 -8.01 -10.85 -6.10
C ARG A 8 -9.18 -9.92 -6.37
N PRO A 9 -9.79 -10.00 -7.58
CA PRO A 9 -11.00 -9.25 -7.84
C PRO A 9 -12.17 -9.74 -6.98
N LYS A 10 -13.16 -8.88 -6.81
CA LYS A 10 -14.47 -9.21 -6.26
C LYS A 10 -15.06 -10.39 -7.00
N LYS A 11 -15.70 -11.30 -6.25
CA LYS A 11 -16.36 -12.47 -6.84
C LYS A 11 -17.35 -12.05 -7.93
N GLY A 12 -17.18 -12.61 -9.13
CA GLY A 12 -18.01 -12.30 -10.29
C GLY A 12 -17.46 -11.21 -11.21
N PHE A 13 -16.35 -10.56 -10.84
CA PHE A 13 -15.63 -9.61 -11.69
C PHE A 13 -14.33 -10.24 -12.21
N SER A 14 -13.95 -9.89 -13.43
CA SER A 14 -12.68 -10.30 -14.04
C SER A 14 -11.58 -9.25 -13.86
N ALA A 15 -11.96 -7.99 -13.73
CA ALA A 15 -11.06 -6.87 -13.47
C ALA A 15 -11.03 -6.57 -11.98
N ASN A 16 -9.84 -6.29 -11.46
CA ASN A 16 -9.60 -6.00 -10.05
C ASN A 16 -9.44 -4.49 -9.87
N GLY A 17 -10.28 -3.88 -9.04
CA GLY A 17 -10.21 -2.45 -8.70
C GLY A 17 -8.98 -2.07 -7.88
N ASP A 18 -8.32 -3.05 -7.24
CA ASP A 18 -7.12 -2.83 -6.46
C ASP A 18 -5.84 -2.88 -7.30
N SER A 19 -4.79 -2.24 -6.81
CA SER A 19 -3.44 -2.34 -7.35
C SER A 19 -2.38 -2.08 -6.29
N TYR A 20 -1.12 -2.34 -6.66
CA TYR A 20 0.02 -2.07 -5.80
C TYR A 20 1.22 -1.58 -6.61
N VAL A 21 2.18 -0.96 -5.92
CA VAL A 21 3.45 -0.51 -6.50
C VAL A 21 4.59 -0.95 -5.59
N ILE A 22 5.69 -1.41 -6.19
CA ILE A 22 6.96 -1.69 -5.52
C ILE A 22 8.05 -1.14 -6.43
N GLU A 23 8.72 -0.07 -6.04
CA GLU A 23 9.73 0.59 -6.86
C GLU A 23 10.95 0.96 -6.01
N LYS A 24 12.14 0.64 -6.53
CA LYS A 24 13.39 1.00 -5.88
C LYS A 24 13.80 2.41 -6.27
N ILE A 25 14.19 3.22 -5.29
CA ILE A 25 14.60 4.62 -5.45
C ILE A 25 15.94 4.78 -4.72
N ASP A 26 17.04 4.63 -5.46
CA ASP A 26 18.39 4.52 -4.91
C ASP A 26 18.46 3.41 -3.82
N GLN A 27 18.73 3.75 -2.55
CA GLN A 27 18.76 2.81 -1.43
C GLN A 27 17.41 2.67 -0.70
N LYS A 28 16.39 3.42 -1.15
CA LYS A 28 15.04 3.42 -0.60
C LYS A 28 14.12 2.56 -1.45
N ILE A 29 13.01 2.13 -0.86
CA ILE A 29 11.99 1.35 -1.57
C ILE A 29 10.64 1.98 -1.31
N LEU A 30 9.93 2.35 -2.37
CA LEU A 30 8.55 2.81 -2.31
C LEU A 30 7.63 1.61 -2.50
N ILE A 31 6.72 1.40 -1.55
CA ILE A 31 5.60 0.48 -1.68
C ILE A 31 4.27 1.24 -1.58
N SER A 32 3.27 0.76 -2.31
CA SER A 32 1.94 1.33 -2.32
C SER A 32 0.88 0.25 -2.45
N VAL A 33 -0.27 0.48 -1.83
CA VAL A 33 -1.53 -0.21 -2.13
C VAL A 33 -2.55 0.86 -2.50
N ILE A 34 -3.32 0.57 -3.54
CA ILE A 34 -4.25 1.47 -4.22
C ILE A 34 -5.55 0.70 -4.41
N ASP A 35 -6.68 1.35 -4.17
CA ASP A 35 -8.02 0.80 -4.37
C ASP A 35 -8.83 1.84 -5.16
N GLY A 36 -9.27 1.44 -6.35
CA GLY A 36 -10.09 2.25 -7.25
C GLY A 36 -11.53 2.27 -6.78
N ILE A 37 -12.16 3.45 -6.76
CA ILE A 37 -13.53 3.58 -6.26
C ILE A 37 -14.49 2.69 -7.06
N GLY A 38 -15.16 1.78 -6.36
CA GLY A 38 -16.10 0.83 -6.96
C GLY A 38 -15.45 -0.54 -7.19
N HIS A 39 -15.80 -1.20 -8.29
CA HIS A 39 -15.20 -2.49 -8.66
C HIS A 39 -15.29 -2.72 -10.18
N GLY A 40 -14.47 -3.64 -10.68
CA GLY A 40 -14.42 -3.96 -12.11
C GLY A 40 -13.65 -2.92 -12.93
N VAL A 41 -13.95 -2.84 -14.23
CA VAL A 41 -13.09 -2.16 -15.22
C VAL A 41 -12.89 -0.67 -14.94
N HIS A 42 -13.88 0.02 -14.37
CA HIS A 42 -13.74 1.45 -14.03
C HIS A 42 -12.75 1.68 -12.91
N ALA A 43 -12.85 0.89 -11.83
CA ALA A 43 -11.93 0.93 -10.70
C ALA A 43 -10.51 0.52 -11.13
N ASP A 44 -10.39 -0.58 -11.89
CA ASP A 44 -9.11 -1.06 -12.43
C ASP A 44 -8.42 0.02 -13.29
N ASN A 45 -9.17 0.70 -14.17
CA ASN A 45 -8.63 1.79 -14.97
C ASN A 45 -8.11 2.96 -14.11
N ALA A 46 -8.82 3.33 -13.03
CA ALA A 46 -8.38 4.38 -12.12
C ALA A 46 -7.11 3.95 -11.36
N ALA A 47 -7.08 2.74 -10.82
CA ALA A 47 -5.94 2.17 -10.12
C ALA A 47 -4.71 2.04 -11.05
N THR A 48 -4.89 1.51 -12.25
CA THR A 48 -3.86 1.42 -13.30
C THR A 48 -3.32 2.80 -13.70
N LYS A 49 -4.19 3.82 -13.84
CA LYS A 49 -3.76 5.20 -14.12
C LYS A 49 -2.94 5.78 -12.96
N CYS A 50 -3.31 5.46 -11.71
CA CYS A 50 -2.56 5.84 -10.52
C CYS A 50 -1.16 5.19 -10.52
N VAL A 51 -1.08 3.87 -10.70
CA VAL A 51 0.19 3.11 -10.80
C VAL A 51 1.11 3.72 -11.84
N ASN A 52 0.58 3.99 -13.05
CA ASN A 52 1.37 4.58 -14.13
C ASN A 52 1.88 5.99 -13.80
N THR A 53 1.07 6.79 -13.10
CA THR A 53 1.50 8.11 -12.62
C THR A 53 2.63 8.00 -11.61
N ILE A 54 2.54 7.04 -10.69
CA ILE A 54 3.56 6.80 -9.67
C ILE A 54 4.89 6.39 -10.31
N LYS A 55 4.87 5.38 -11.19
CA LYS A 55 6.07 4.89 -11.87
C LYS A 55 6.75 5.98 -12.70
N LYS A 56 5.97 6.77 -13.45
CA LYS A 56 6.50 7.90 -14.24
C LYS A 56 7.17 8.96 -13.36
N TYR A 57 6.59 9.28 -12.20
CA TYR A 57 7.20 10.24 -11.28
C TYR A 57 8.55 9.74 -10.77
N ILE A 58 8.61 8.48 -10.31
CA ILE A 58 9.83 7.86 -9.77
C ILE A 58 10.95 7.82 -10.81
N GLN A 59 10.63 7.47 -12.06
CA GLN A 59 11.61 7.45 -13.16
C GLN A 59 12.20 8.84 -13.48
N SER A 60 11.49 9.91 -13.12
CA SER A 60 11.86 11.29 -13.45
C SER A 60 12.44 12.09 -12.27
N SER A 61 12.59 11.48 -11.10
CA SER A 61 12.96 12.17 -9.86
C SER A 61 14.05 11.39 -9.10
N GLU A 62 15.08 12.09 -8.64
CA GLU A 62 16.19 11.51 -7.86
C GLU A 62 15.80 11.27 -6.38
N ASP A 63 14.85 12.05 -5.84
CA ASP A 63 14.27 11.83 -4.52
C ASP A 63 12.73 11.81 -4.60
N CYS A 64 12.13 10.96 -3.79
CA CYS A 64 10.69 10.74 -3.79
C CYS A 64 10.01 11.62 -2.74
N ASN A 65 9.29 12.65 -3.19
CA ASN A 65 8.45 13.46 -2.31
C ASN A 65 7.00 12.94 -2.35
N LEU A 66 6.51 12.39 -1.23
CA LEU A 66 5.19 11.75 -1.20
C LEU A 66 4.06 12.78 -1.43
N ILE A 67 4.20 14.01 -0.95
CA ILE A 67 3.21 15.08 -1.14
C ILE A 67 3.10 15.44 -2.63
N ILE A 68 4.22 15.63 -3.33
CA ILE A 68 4.23 15.89 -4.77
C ILE A 68 3.62 14.72 -5.54
N LEU A 69 3.96 13.49 -5.14
CA LEU A 69 3.45 12.28 -5.78
C LEU A 69 1.93 12.14 -5.64
N PHE A 70 1.37 12.39 -4.46
CA PHE A 70 -0.08 12.44 -4.26
C PHE A 70 -0.75 13.53 -5.11
N ASN A 71 -0.17 14.74 -5.17
CA ASN A 71 -0.71 15.83 -6.00
C ASN A 71 -0.71 15.46 -7.49
N ARG A 72 0.35 14.81 -7.99
CA ARG A 72 0.40 14.32 -9.38
C ARG A 72 -0.66 13.25 -9.63
N CYS A 73 -0.83 12.30 -8.72
CA CYS A 73 -1.89 11.29 -8.81
C CYS A 73 -3.27 11.94 -8.79
N HIS A 74 -3.50 12.91 -7.92
CA HIS A 74 -4.76 13.64 -7.85
C HIS A 74 -5.10 14.31 -9.18
N GLU A 75 -4.18 15.08 -9.76
CA GLU A 75 -4.39 15.72 -11.06
C GLU A 75 -4.63 14.70 -12.18
N ALA A 76 -3.87 13.61 -12.21
CA ALA A 76 -4.04 12.56 -13.21
C ALA A 76 -5.40 11.86 -13.11
N LEU A 77 -5.99 11.76 -11.92
CA LEU A 77 -7.19 10.99 -11.66
C LEU A 77 -8.50 11.81 -11.71
N LYS A 78 -8.46 13.13 -11.93
CA LYS A 78 -9.65 14.00 -12.02
C LYS A 78 -10.70 13.57 -13.06
N SER A 79 -10.30 12.78 -14.04
CA SER A 79 -11.18 12.26 -15.11
C SER A 79 -11.65 10.82 -14.85
N THR A 80 -11.54 10.33 -13.61
CA THR A 80 -11.87 8.96 -13.19
C THR A 80 -12.73 9.01 -11.94
N ASP A 81 -13.21 7.86 -11.46
CA ASP A 81 -13.90 7.75 -10.16
C ASP A 81 -12.96 7.97 -8.96
N GLY A 82 -11.64 8.01 -9.22
CA GLY A 82 -10.61 8.24 -8.23
C GLY A 82 -10.15 6.96 -7.55
N VAL A 83 -9.22 7.13 -6.60
CA VAL A 83 -8.68 6.03 -5.80
C VAL A 83 -8.51 6.46 -4.35
N VAL A 84 -8.48 5.49 -3.46
CA VAL A 84 -7.83 5.58 -2.16
C VAL A 84 -6.46 4.92 -2.26
N MET A 85 -5.46 5.45 -1.56
CA MET A 85 -4.10 4.91 -1.66
C MET A 85 -3.28 5.26 -0.42
N ALA A 86 -2.32 4.39 -0.11
CA ALA A 86 -1.24 4.69 0.82
C ALA A 86 0.12 4.50 0.16
N LEU A 87 1.08 5.32 0.56
CA LEU A 87 2.47 5.26 0.15
C LEU A 87 3.35 5.09 1.39
N VAL A 88 4.29 4.16 1.29
CA VAL A 88 5.33 3.91 2.30
C VAL A 88 6.67 3.93 1.58
N LEU A 89 7.52 4.91 1.93
CA LEU A 89 8.90 4.94 1.48
C LEU A 89 9.80 4.46 2.63
N VAL A 90 10.42 3.30 2.42
CA VAL A 90 11.33 2.68 3.38
C VAL A 90 12.75 3.15 3.11
N ASP A 91 13.39 3.73 4.14
CA ASP A 91 14.79 4.10 4.17
C ASP A 91 15.48 3.28 5.27
N ALA A 92 15.77 2.02 4.95
CA ALA A 92 16.39 1.08 5.88
C ALA A 92 17.79 1.51 6.35
N PRO A 93 18.66 2.13 5.51
CA PRO A 93 19.93 2.70 5.97
C PRO A 93 19.74 3.78 7.06
N CYS A 94 18.74 4.65 6.92
CA CYS A 94 18.44 5.67 7.92
C CYS A 94 17.53 5.18 9.06
N GLY A 95 17.05 3.93 9.01
CA GLY A 95 16.17 3.35 10.03
C GLY A 95 14.80 4.03 10.10
N THR A 96 14.26 4.47 8.97
CA THR A 96 12.97 5.20 8.94
C THR A 96 12.04 4.73 7.83
N ILE A 97 10.75 4.95 8.06
CA ILE A 97 9.71 4.91 7.04
C ILE A 97 9.05 6.28 6.96
N ARG A 98 8.83 6.77 5.74
CA ARG A 98 7.93 7.91 5.47
C ARG A 98 6.61 7.40 4.93
N TYR A 99 5.51 7.88 5.47
CA TYR A 99 4.15 7.45 5.17
C TYR A 99 3.26 8.62 4.81
N ALA A 100 2.41 8.43 3.80
CA ALA A 100 1.27 9.27 3.53
C ALA A 100 0.12 8.41 2.98
N GLY A 101 -1.11 8.68 3.41
CA GLY A 101 -2.28 7.90 2.99
C GLY A 101 -3.54 8.75 2.91
N ILE A 102 -4.34 8.52 1.87
CA ILE A 102 -5.65 9.12 1.64
C ILE A 102 -6.68 8.01 1.44
N GLY A 103 -7.78 8.06 2.20
CA GLY A 103 -8.84 7.07 2.20
C GLY A 103 -8.72 6.08 3.36
N ASN A 104 -8.80 4.78 3.05
CA ASN A 104 -8.99 3.69 4.02
C ASN A 104 -7.96 2.55 3.88
N ILE A 105 -6.90 2.70 3.07
CA ILE A 105 -5.81 1.72 3.02
C ILE A 105 -5.17 1.58 4.40
N ALA A 106 -5.23 0.37 4.95
CA ALA A 106 -4.63 0.08 6.24
C ALA A 106 -3.14 -0.17 6.07
N THR A 107 -2.33 0.40 6.96
CA THR A 107 -0.89 0.15 7.02
C THR A 107 -0.51 -0.26 8.44
N ARG A 108 0.28 -1.31 8.58
CA ARG A 108 0.80 -1.79 9.87
C ARG A 108 2.29 -2.05 9.76
N ILE A 109 3.06 -1.57 10.73
CA ILE A 109 4.48 -1.90 10.90
C ILE A 109 4.56 -2.73 12.18
N ILE A 110 4.93 -4.00 12.03
CA ILE A 110 4.97 -4.99 13.11
C ILE A 110 6.44 -5.30 13.42
N GLY A 111 6.84 -5.01 14.64
CA GLY A 111 8.22 -5.11 15.10
C GLY A 111 8.26 -5.13 16.62
N MET A 112 9.33 -4.60 17.23
CA MET A 112 9.40 -4.47 18.70
C MET A 112 8.26 -3.62 19.27
N LYS A 113 7.84 -2.60 18.51
CA LYS A 113 6.66 -1.78 18.82
C LYS A 113 5.83 -1.67 17.55
N ASN A 114 4.57 -2.09 17.65
CA ASN A 114 3.66 -1.99 16.52
C ASN A 114 3.26 -0.53 16.27
N ILE A 115 3.28 -0.13 15.00
CA ILE A 115 2.89 1.20 14.53
C ILE A 115 1.77 1.03 13.51
N TYR A 116 0.70 1.81 13.67
CA TYR A 116 -0.46 1.79 12.79
C TYR A 116 -0.70 3.20 12.23
N PRO A 117 -0.03 3.58 11.13
CA PRO A 117 -0.27 4.87 10.50
C PRO A 117 -1.73 5.02 10.09
N ILE A 118 -2.30 6.22 10.30
CA ILE A 118 -3.71 6.50 10.03
C ILE A 118 -3.80 7.37 8.77
N PRO A 119 -4.48 6.93 7.70
CA PRO A 119 -4.71 7.74 6.51
C PRO A 119 -5.67 8.90 6.81
N ARG A 120 -5.60 9.97 6.01
CA ARG A 120 -6.61 11.04 6.05
C ARG A 120 -7.81 10.64 5.18
N GLY A 121 -9.02 10.95 5.62
CA GLY A 121 -10.22 10.72 4.80
C GLY A 121 -10.24 11.59 3.54
N GLY A 122 -10.66 11.00 2.42
CA GLY A 122 -10.77 11.64 1.11
C GLY A 122 -10.52 10.65 -0.02
N ILE A 123 -10.65 11.13 -1.26
CA ILE A 123 -10.45 10.36 -2.49
C ILE A 123 -9.47 11.12 -3.40
N VAL A 124 -8.40 10.45 -3.83
CA VAL A 124 -7.42 10.99 -4.78
C VAL A 124 -8.07 11.01 -6.17
N GLY A 125 -8.04 12.16 -6.84
CA GLY A 125 -8.81 12.43 -8.07
C GLY A 125 -10.16 13.11 -7.85
N TYR A 126 -10.64 13.20 -6.60
CA TYR A 126 -11.94 13.83 -6.31
C TYR A 126 -11.86 14.89 -5.19
N ASN A 127 -11.95 14.48 -3.92
CA ASN A 127 -11.97 15.38 -2.75
C ASN A 127 -10.75 15.18 -1.83
N MET A 128 -9.55 15.15 -2.41
CA MET A 128 -8.31 14.92 -1.66
C MET A 128 -8.01 16.09 -0.71
N PRO A 129 -7.83 15.85 0.60
CA PRO A 129 -7.38 16.89 1.53
C PRO A 129 -5.90 17.21 1.33
N ALA A 130 -5.40 18.24 2.02
CA ALA A 130 -3.97 18.47 2.09
C ALA A 130 -3.24 17.21 2.62
N VAL A 131 -2.34 16.69 1.80
CA VAL A 131 -1.56 15.49 2.10
C VAL A 131 -0.63 15.80 3.28
N LYS A 132 -0.54 14.87 4.22
CA LYS A 132 0.39 14.96 5.35
C LYS A 132 1.31 13.76 5.33
N GLU A 133 2.60 14.03 5.35
CA GLU A 133 3.64 13.03 5.49
C GLU A 133 3.98 12.84 6.97
N TYR A 134 4.21 11.59 7.36
CA TYR A 134 4.61 11.19 8.70
C TYR A 134 5.86 10.31 8.61
N THR A 135 6.77 10.48 9.56
CA THR A 135 7.96 9.65 9.67
C THR A 135 7.87 8.76 10.89
N TYR A 136 8.19 7.48 10.73
CA TYR A 136 8.19 6.47 11.77
C TYR A 136 9.56 5.77 11.84
N PRO A 137 9.98 5.29 13.02
CA PRO A 137 11.15 4.44 13.12
C PRO A 137 10.89 3.11 12.40
N TYR A 138 11.94 2.58 11.77
CA TYR A 138 11.93 1.29 11.09
C TYR A 138 13.21 0.54 11.38
N LYS A 139 13.09 -0.74 11.73
CA LYS A 139 14.23 -1.64 11.88
C LYS A 139 14.14 -2.74 10.84
N ARG A 140 15.30 -3.17 10.33
CA ARG A 140 15.38 -4.40 9.54
C ARG A 140 14.77 -5.57 10.34
N GLY A 141 14.06 -6.44 9.63
CA GLY A 141 13.23 -7.49 10.21
C GLY A 141 11.80 -7.07 10.54
N ASP A 142 11.50 -5.77 10.69
CA ASP A 142 10.11 -5.33 10.90
C ASP A 142 9.27 -5.64 9.64
N LEU A 143 8.08 -6.21 9.86
CA LEU A 143 7.11 -6.51 8.82
C LEU A 143 6.25 -5.28 8.52
N ILE A 144 6.11 -4.93 7.25
CA ILE A 144 5.17 -3.91 6.78
C ILE A 144 4.01 -4.62 6.10
N LEU A 145 2.79 -4.38 6.58
CA LEU A 145 1.56 -4.87 5.98
C LEU A 145 0.77 -3.69 5.44
N MET A 146 0.33 -3.80 4.20
CA MET A 146 -0.59 -2.84 3.58
C MET A 146 -1.74 -3.60 2.93
N TYR A 147 -2.97 -3.15 3.13
CA TYR A 147 -4.12 -3.85 2.57
C TYR A 147 -5.35 -2.95 2.40
N THR A 148 -6.18 -3.32 1.43
CA THR A 148 -7.47 -2.68 1.10
C THR A 148 -8.56 -3.12 2.08
N ASP A 149 -9.74 -2.51 2.03
CA ASP A 149 -10.84 -2.84 2.95
C ASP A 149 -11.58 -4.14 2.59
N GLY A 150 -11.28 -4.74 1.43
CA GLY A 150 -11.53 -6.15 1.13
C GLY A 150 -10.80 -7.13 2.06
N ILE A 151 -9.83 -6.66 2.85
CA ILE A 151 -9.24 -7.39 3.96
C ILE A 151 -9.80 -6.88 5.29
N ILE A 152 -10.24 -7.80 6.16
CA ILE A 152 -10.75 -7.45 7.49
C ILE A 152 -9.66 -6.72 8.29
N SER A 153 -9.97 -5.49 8.70
CA SER A 153 -8.96 -4.53 9.16
C SER A 153 -8.23 -4.90 10.45
N ARG A 154 -8.71 -5.87 11.23
CA ARG A 154 -8.16 -6.30 12.52
C ARG A 154 -7.27 -7.54 12.40
N ILE A 155 -6.27 -7.49 11.52
CA ILE A 155 -5.23 -8.52 11.48
C ILE A 155 -4.53 -8.57 12.85
N ASN A 156 -4.46 -9.77 13.43
CA ASN A 156 -3.84 -10.00 14.73
C ASN A 156 -2.31 -9.89 14.62
N SER A 157 -1.71 -8.95 15.36
CA SER A 157 -0.25 -8.79 15.36
C SER A 157 0.50 -10.01 15.88
N ASP A 158 -0.07 -10.77 16.81
CA ASP A 158 0.55 -11.99 17.34
C ASP A 158 0.63 -13.08 16.27
N LEU A 159 -0.36 -13.14 15.37
CA LEU A 159 -0.29 -14.02 14.21
C LEU A 159 0.85 -13.59 13.27
N CYS A 160 0.97 -12.29 12.97
CA CYS A 160 2.08 -11.79 12.15
C CYS A 160 3.45 -12.16 12.76
N ILE A 161 3.59 -12.06 14.08
CA ILE A 161 4.82 -12.46 14.79
C ILE A 161 5.07 -13.96 14.67
N ARG A 162 4.03 -14.81 14.77
CA ARG A 162 4.20 -16.26 14.56
C ARG A 162 4.61 -16.62 13.13
N LEU A 163 4.11 -15.87 12.15
CA LEU A 163 4.41 -16.07 10.74
C LEU A 163 5.74 -15.42 10.31
N GLN A 164 6.42 -14.68 11.19
CA GLN A 164 7.62 -13.92 10.85
C GLN A 164 8.81 -14.77 10.36
N ASN A 165 8.80 -16.09 10.50
CA ASN A 165 9.87 -16.94 9.96
C ASN A 165 9.56 -17.48 8.57
N LEU A 166 8.40 -17.15 8.00
CA LEU A 166 8.03 -17.50 6.64
C LEU A 166 8.49 -16.43 5.65
N GLU A 167 8.57 -16.82 4.38
CA GLU A 167 8.69 -15.90 3.25
C GLU A 167 7.47 -14.97 3.18
N GLU A 168 7.66 -13.73 2.74
CA GLU A 168 6.64 -12.69 2.77
C GLU A 168 5.41 -13.08 1.93
N GLN A 169 5.61 -13.82 0.83
CA GLN A 169 4.53 -14.35 0.01
C GLN A 169 3.67 -15.35 0.79
N ALA A 170 4.29 -16.26 1.54
CA ALA A 170 3.56 -17.24 2.36
C ALA A 170 2.83 -16.56 3.52
N ILE A 171 3.42 -15.51 4.12
CA ILE A 171 2.72 -14.68 5.11
C ILE A 171 1.49 -14.03 4.46
N ALA A 172 1.65 -13.44 3.28
CA ALA A 172 0.55 -12.78 2.57
C ALA A 172 -0.60 -13.74 2.28
N GLU A 173 -0.30 -14.95 1.79
CA GLU A 173 -1.29 -16.00 1.50
C GLU A 173 -2.04 -16.49 2.74
N GLU A 174 -1.33 -16.73 3.85
CA GLU A 174 -1.96 -17.20 5.10
C GLU A 174 -2.87 -16.12 5.69
N LEU A 175 -2.43 -14.87 5.70
CA LEU A 175 -3.26 -13.74 6.14
C LEU A 175 -4.46 -13.54 5.21
N PHE A 176 -4.27 -13.64 3.90
CA PHE A 176 -5.36 -13.46 2.95
C PHE A 176 -6.42 -14.55 3.10
N LYS A 177 -6.02 -15.81 3.25
CA LYS A 177 -6.93 -16.92 3.49
C LYS A 177 -7.80 -16.72 4.73
N GLN A 178 -7.27 -16.08 5.77
CA GLN A 178 -7.99 -15.86 7.02
C GLN A 178 -8.83 -14.58 7.03
N TYR A 179 -8.41 -13.52 6.34
CA TYR A 179 -8.97 -12.18 6.50
C TYR A 179 -9.61 -11.59 5.24
N ALA A 180 -9.45 -12.18 4.06
CA ALA A 180 -10.06 -11.68 2.84
C ALA A 180 -11.57 -11.90 2.83
N ARG A 181 -12.31 -10.90 2.34
CA ARG A 181 -13.76 -10.97 2.11
C ARG A 181 -14.04 -11.30 0.65
N ASP A 182 -15.07 -12.07 0.34
CA ASP A 182 -15.38 -12.43 -1.05
C ASP A 182 -16.28 -11.43 -1.79
N ASP A 183 -16.81 -10.43 -1.08
CA ASP A 183 -17.75 -9.44 -1.60
C ASP A 183 -17.08 -8.15 -2.10
N ASP A 184 -15.75 -8.11 -2.11
CA ASP A 184 -14.97 -6.97 -2.58
C ASP A 184 -13.66 -7.36 -3.28
N ASP A 185 -13.08 -6.40 -3.99
CA ASP A 185 -11.69 -6.45 -4.42
C ASP A 185 -10.80 -6.50 -3.18
N ALA A 186 -9.79 -7.37 -3.17
CA ALA A 186 -9.00 -7.62 -1.97
C ALA A 186 -7.52 -7.73 -2.32
N THR A 187 -6.70 -6.87 -1.70
CA THR A 187 -5.25 -6.84 -1.87
C THR A 187 -4.55 -6.76 -0.54
N LEU A 188 -3.55 -7.62 -0.37
CA LEU A 188 -2.68 -7.65 0.80
C LEU A 188 -1.22 -7.75 0.34
N LEU A 189 -0.42 -6.77 0.78
CA LEU A 189 1.01 -6.70 0.58
C LEU A 189 1.72 -6.87 1.93
N VAL A 190 2.73 -7.73 1.96
CA VAL A 190 3.67 -7.92 3.06
C VAL A 190 5.06 -7.61 2.56
N ALA A 191 5.81 -6.75 3.26
CA ALA A 191 7.18 -6.42 2.93
C ALA A 191 8.09 -6.49 4.16
N ARG A 192 9.36 -6.86 3.93
CA ARG A 192 10.38 -6.91 4.98
C ARG A 192 11.77 -6.72 4.40
N GLU A 193 12.57 -5.87 5.04
CA GLU A 193 14.02 -5.82 4.80
C GLU A 193 14.71 -6.86 5.69
N GLU A 194 15.51 -7.75 5.11
CA GLU A 194 16.25 -8.76 5.87
C GLU A 194 17.30 -8.12 6.78
N ASN A 195 17.58 -8.78 7.91
CA ASN A 195 18.74 -8.47 8.72
C ASN A 195 19.98 -8.95 7.94
N THR A 196 20.82 -8.03 7.45
CA THR A 196 22.19 -8.39 6.99
C THR A 196 23.06 -8.78 8.16
#